data_AF-A0A840WEJ5-F1
#
_entry.id   AF-A0A840WEJ5-F1
#
_cell.length_a   1.000
_cell.length_b   1.000
_cell.length_c   1.000
_cell.angle_alpha   90.00
_cell.angle_beta   90.00
_cell.angle_gamma   90.00
#
_symmetry.space_group_name_H-M   'P 1'
#
loop_
_entity.id
_entity.type
_entity.pdbx_description
1 polymer ?
#
loop_
_entity_poly.entity_id
_entity_poly.type
_entity_poly.pdbx_seq_one_letter_code
_entity_poly.pdbx_strand_id
1 'polypeptide(L)'
;MGPGQSRAEDAVAGVRAVSAQIIDQDTRLGARDVVGTAVRAAARAHRTATTRFGGDRDVLAAAAEAHQICGWLAFDSELQGLSRRMSVRALHLAGAAGDRPMEHFVLSQLAMQDVHLRQPVEAARICESALPGARGSTATLFTLRAARAAAQTGEHRRARRLIRETRERHLDGPRPGDPAWTWWLTGAEISWHHGMTHVDTGSWGRAAEHFAEACRRTPQQGRSAAVYRASLLCALARARSWTEAEKVLVHDVLPHQDAVASVRTQRMLNHAARLLAAARKRPSLHEIARLLHRPPDQGAGRCSGRVRAGTWTGPWPRCVRG
;
A
#
# COMPACT_ATOMS: atom_id res chain seq x y z
N MET A 1 20.45 33.91 7.21
CA MET A 1 20.50 32.64 6.47
C MET A 1 21.67 32.70 5.49
N GLY A 2 22.63 31.78 5.59
CA GLY A 2 23.77 31.75 4.66
C GLY A 2 23.38 31.10 3.32
N PRO A 3 24.11 31.38 2.22
CA PRO A 3 23.83 30.84 0.89
C PRO A 3 23.90 29.29 0.80
N GLY A 4 24.55 28.61 1.76
CA GLY A 4 24.54 27.14 1.86
C GLY A 4 23.21 26.56 2.38
N GLN A 5 22.54 27.27 3.30
CA GLN A 5 21.27 26.84 3.90
C GLN A 5 20.12 26.88 2.89
N SER A 6 20.03 27.98 2.13
CA SER A 6 19.07 28.11 1.03
C SER A 6 19.24 27.02 -0.04
N ARG A 7 20.48 26.60 -0.34
CA ARG A 7 20.72 25.50 -1.29
C ARG A 7 20.29 24.13 -0.77
N ALA A 8 20.41 23.87 0.52
CA ALA A 8 19.96 22.62 1.14
C ALA A 8 18.43 22.56 1.20
N GLU A 9 17.78 23.66 1.57
CA GLU A 9 16.32 23.81 1.54
C GLU A 9 15.74 23.57 0.14
N ASP A 10 16.35 24.16 -0.90
CA ASP A 10 15.96 23.92 -2.30
C ASP A 10 16.13 22.45 -2.70
N ALA A 11 17.20 21.79 -2.23
CA ALA A 11 17.44 20.38 -2.51
C ALA A 11 16.39 19.48 -1.85
N VAL A 12 16.04 19.76 -0.59
CA VAL A 12 14.97 19.08 0.15
C VAL A 12 13.64 19.25 -0.58
N ALA A 13 13.29 20.50 -0.93
CA ALA A 13 12.06 20.81 -1.65
C ALA A 13 11.99 20.08 -3.00
N GLY A 14 13.09 20.04 -3.75
CA GLY A 14 13.18 19.34 -5.02
C GLY A 14 12.99 17.82 -4.89
N VAL A 15 13.59 17.20 -3.87
CA VAL A 15 13.39 15.75 -3.62
C VAL A 15 11.94 15.46 -3.25
N ARG A 16 11.35 16.22 -2.32
CA ARG A 16 9.96 16.05 -1.87
C ARG A 16 8.94 16.32 -2.98
N ALA A 17 9.20 17.29 -3.85
CA ALA A 17 8.34 17.55 -5.01
C ALA A 17 8.29 16.35 -5.97
N VAL A 18 9.43 15.71 -6.24
CA VAL A 18 9.49 14.49 -7.05
C VAL A 18 8.78 13.33 -6.35
N SER A 19 9.00 13.15 -5.05
CA SER A 19 8.29 12.15 -4.23
C SER A 19 6.76 12.32 -4.33
N ALA A 20 6.26 13.54 -4.18
CA ALA A 20 4.83 13.84 -4.29
C ALA A 20 4.25 13.50 -5.67
N GLN A 21 4.96 13.84 -6.75
CA GLN A 21 4.55 13.50 -8.11
C GLN A 21 4.47 11.97 -8.32
N ILE A 22 5.43 11.22 -7.78
CA ILE A 22 5.45 9.76 -7.85
C ILE A 22 4.25 9.15 -7.11
N ILE A 23 3.92 9.65 -5.91
CA ILE A 23 2.76 9.19 -5.13
C ILE A 23 1.45 9.45 -5.87
N ASP A 24 1.30 10.64 -6.48
CA ASP A 24 0.12 10.99 -7.27
C ASP A 24 -0.03 10.11 -8.52
N GLN A 25 1.08 9.74 -9.17
CA GLN A 25 1.07 8.79 -10.27
C GLN A 25 0.73 7.36 -9.81
N ASP A 26 1.28 6.87 -8.70
CA ASP A 26 0.92 5.55 -8.14
C ASP A 26 -0.57 5.47 -7.78
N THR A 27 -1.09 6.52 -7.15
CA THR A 27 -2.49 6.57 -6.71
C THR A 27 -3.46 6.40 -7.90
N ARG A 28 -3.09 6.95 -9.07
CA ARG A 28 -3.91 6.89 -10.29
C ARG A 28 -3.65 5.66 -11.15
N LEU A 29 -2.39 5.28 -11.35
CA LEU A 29 -1.99 4.28 -12.35
C LEU A 29 -1.63 2.92 -11.72
N GLY A 30 -1.15 2.93 -10.48
CA GLY A 30 -0.57 1.78 -9.79
C GLY A 30 0.96 1.69 -9.93
N ALA A 31 1.55 0.88 -9.04
CA ALA A 31 3.00 0.90 -8.79
C ALA A 31 3.87 0.39 -9.95
N ARG A 32 3.32 -0.48 -10.81
CA ARG A 32 4.07 -1.16 -11.88
C ARG A 32 4.75 -0.18 -12.82
N ASP A 33 4.05 0.88 -13.18
CA ASP A 33 4.51 1.82 -14.21
C ASP A 33 5.40 2.93 -13.65
N VAL A 34 5.44 3.08 -12.32
CA VAL A 34 6.19 4.16 -11.63
C VAL A 34 7.43 3.68 -10.88
N VAL A 35 7.56 2.37 -10.58
CA VAL A 35 8.67 1.84 -9.76
C VAL A 35 10.05 2.16 -10.34
N GLY A 36 10.21 2.13 -11.67
CA GLY A 36 11.47 2.48 -12.33
C GLY A 36 11.85 3.95 -12.14
N THR A 37 10.86 4.85 -12.13
CA THR A 37 11.06 6.28 -11.86
C THR A 37 11.43 6.50 -10.39
N ALA A 38 10.79 5.78 -9.47
CA ALA A 38 11.11 5.84 -8.04
C ALA A 38 12.54 5.37 -7.73
N VAL A 39 13.02 4.31 -8.39
CA VAL A 39 14.42 3.85 -8.25
C VAL A 39 15.41 4.94 -8.67
N ARG A 40 15.17 5.59 -9.81
CA ARG A 40 16.04 6.70 -10.28
C ARG A 40 15.98 7.91 -9.34
N ALA A 41 14.79 8.25 -8.85
CA ALA A 41 14.59 9.35 -7.90
C ALA A 41 15.32 9.10 -6.58
N ALA A 42 15.16 7.91 -5.98
CA ALA A 42 15.85 7.51 -4.76
C ALA A 42 17.38 7.53 -4.92
N ALA A 43 17.90 7.02 -6.03
CA ALA A 43 19.33 7.06 -6.32
C ALA A 43 19.86 8.50 -6.47
N ARG A 44 19.09 9.40 -7.10
CA ARG A 44 19.45 10.82 -7.20
C ARG A 44 19.43 11.49 -5.83
N ALA A 45 18.39 11.27 -5.03
CA ALA A 45 18.27 11.81 -3.68
C ALA A 45 19.42 11.33 -2.78
N HIS A 46 19.80 10.05 -2.88
CA HIS A 46 20.96 9.50 -2.15
C HIS A 46 22.23 10.28 -2.46
N ARG A 47 22.56 10.46 -3.75
CA ARG A 47 23.77 11.20 -4.17
C ARG A 47 23.71 12.64 -3.69
N THR A 48 22.56 13.30 -3.80
CA THR A 48 22.38 14.66 -3.26
C THR A 48 22.72 14.72 -1.77
N ALA A 49 22.22 13.78 -0.98
CA ALA A 49 22.44 13.76 0.47
C ALA A 49 23.90 13.43 0.84
N THR A 50 24.52 12.43 0.20
CA THR A 50 25.82 11.91 0.64
C THR A 50 27.01 12.62 0.03
N THR A 51 26.90 13.13 -1.20
CA THR A 51 28.05 13.76 -1.88
C THR A 51 27.95 15.28 -1.90
N ARG A 52 26.78 15.84 -2.20
CA ARG A 52 26.62 17.30 -2.39
C ARG A 52 26.41 18.05 -1.08
N PHE A 53 25.66 17.46 -0.16
CA PHE A 53 25.32 18.08 1.13
C PHE A 53 25.90 17.33 2.34
N GLY A 54 26.83 16.39 2.11
CA GLY A 54 27.70 15.82 3.14
C GLY A 54 27.01 15.23 4.37
N GLY A 55 25.78 14.74 4.24
CA GLY A 55 25.02 14.22 5.37
C GLY A 55 24.21 15.27 6.15
N ASP A 56 23.87 16.41 5.52
CA ASP A 56 22.86 17.32 6.06
C ASP A 56 21.58 16.56 6.47
N ARG A 57 21.09 16.83 7.69
CA ARG A 57 20.02 16.05 8.32
C ARG A 57 18.72 16.12 7.54
N ASP A 58 18.35 17.29 7.02
CA ASP A 58 17.09 17.46 6.29
C ASP A 58 17.16 16.86 4.90
N VAL A 59 18.33 16.96 4.23
CA VAL A 59 18.57 16.30 2.95
C VAL A 59 18.60 14.78 3.10
N LEU A 60 19.17 14.25 4.19
CA LEU A 60 19.11 12.82 4.53
C LEU A 60 17.67 12.35 4.79
N ALA A 61 16.86 13.13 5.52
CA ALA A 61 15.46 12.82 5.76
C ALA A 61 14.65 12.78 4.44
N ALA A 62 14.86 13.76 3.56
CA ALA A 62 14.23 13.77 2.23
C ALA A 62 14.67 12.57 1.37
N ALA A 63 15.96 12.18 1.45
CA ALA A 63 16.45 10.98 0.78
C ALA A 63 15.87 9.68 1.38
N ALA A 64 15.66 9.63 2.70
CA ALA A 64 15.00 8.51 3.36
C ALA A 64 13.56 8.33 2.87
N GLU A 65 12.81 9.42 2.76
CA GLU A 65 11.45 9.46 2.18
C GLU A 65 11.43 8.88 0.75
N ALA A 66 12.35 9.34 -0.11
CA ALA A 66 12.43 8.85 -1.49
C ALA A 66 12.73 7.33 -1.56
N HIS A 67 13.58 6.81 -0.66
CA HIS A 67 13.84 5.37 -0.58
C HIS A 67 12.65 4.59 -0.01
N GLN A 68 11.94 5.16 0.97
CA GLN A 68 10.75 4.55 1.56
C GLN A 68 9.66 4.38 0.49
N ILE A 69 9.38 5.42 -0.29
CA ILE A 69 8.43 5.39 -1.42
C ILE A 69 8.88 4.36 -2.46
N CYS A 70 10.17 4.34 -2.82
CA CYS A 70 10.68 3.34 -3.74
C CYS A 70 10.50 1.91 -3.21
N GLY A 71 10.74 1.69 -1.92
CA GLY A 71 10.50 0.41 -1.25
C GLY A 71 9.04 0.00 -1.30
N TRP A 72 8.12 0.95 -1.15
CA TRP A 72 6.67 0.74 -1.21
C TRP A 72 6.20 0.35 -2.61
N LEU A 73 6.58 1.11 -3.62
CA LEU A 73 6.23 0.80 -5.00
C LEU A 73 6.83 -0.53 -5.48
N ALA A 74 8.05 -0.85 -5.02
CA ALA A 74 8.67 -2.14 -5.29
C ALA A 74 7.92 -3.29 -4.62
N PHE A 75 7.41 -3.11 -3.39
CA PHE A 75 6.59 -4.11 -2.70
C PHE A 75 5.34 -4.44 -3.51
N ASP A 76 4.64 -3.40 -3.99
CA ASP A 76 3.38 -3.54 -4.70
C ASP A 76 3.53 -4.03 -6.14
N SER A 77 4.71 -3.80 -6.71
CA SER A 77 5.12 -4.40 -7.98
C SER A 77 5.64 -5.83 -7.82
N GLU A 78 5.54 -6.42 -6.63
CA GLU A 78 6.02 -7.78 -6.31
C GLU A 78 7.53 -7.96 -6.48
N LEU A 79 8.31 -6.88 -6.42
CA LEU A 79 9.78 -6.85 -6.47
C LEU A 79 10.34 -6.90 -5.05
N GLN A 80 10.07 -7.99 -4.33
CA GLN A 80 10.27 -8.10 -2.88
C GLN A 80 11.73 -7.87 -2.44
N GLY A 81 12.71 -8.39 -3.18
CA GLY A 81 14.13 -8.16 -2.90
C GLY A 81 14.55 -6.70 -3.10
N LEU A 82 13.98 -6.00 -4.09
CA LEU A 82 14.23 -4.56 -4.28
C LEU A 82 13.59 -3.75 -3.15
N SER A 83 12.34 -4.08 -2.81
CA SER A 83 11.60 -3.45 -1.72
C SER A 83 12.38 -3.48 -0.42
N ARG A 84 12.85 -4.67 -0.01
CA ARG A 84 13.63 -4.83 1.23
C ARG A 84 14.92 -4.01 1.20
N ARG A 85 15.67 -4.02 0.08
CA ARG A 85 16.91 -3.22 -0.06
C ARG A 85 16.64 -1.72 0.06
N MET A 86 15.55 -1.23 -0.53
CA MET A 86 15.21 0.19 -0.47
C MET A 86 14.70 0.60 0.91
N SER A 87 13.88 -0.23 1.56
CA SER A 87 13.47 0.00 2.95
C SER A 87 14.65 0.00 3.92
N VAL A 88 15.60 -0.94 3.81
CA VAL A 88 16.80 -0.93 4.68
C VAL A 88 17.64 0.33 4.47
N ARG A 89 17.78 0.81 3.23
CA ARG A 89 18.44 2.10 2.96
C ARG A 89 17.70 3.28 3.55
N ALA A 90 16.37 3.30 3.41
CA ALA A 90 15.53 4.33 4.02
C ALA A 90 15.71 4.38 5.54
N LEU A 91 15.73 3.20 6.20
CA LEU A 91 15.93 3.10 7.65
C LEU A 91 17.28 3.67 8.08
N HIS A 92 18.35 3.35 7.34
CA HIS A 92 19.68 3.87 7.64
C HIS A 92 19.76 5.39 7.48
N LEU A 93 19.18 5.94 6.40
CA LEU A 93 19.15 7.38 6.14
C LEU A 93 18.30 8.13 7.18
N ALA A 94 17.14 7.58 7.55
CA ALA A 94 16.28 8.14 8.58
C ALA A 94 16.99 8.16 9.96
N GLY A 95 17.69 7.08 10.31
CA GLY A 95 18.51 7.01 11.51
C GLY A 95 19.64 8.05 11.54
N ALA A 96 20.34 8.23 10.41
CA ALA A 96 21.38 9.25 10.29
C ALA A 96 20.81 10.68 10.37
N ALA A 97 19.60 10.92 9.85
CA ALA A 97 18.90 12.19 10.00
C ALA A 97 18.38 12.41 11.44
N GLY A 98 18.07 11.34 12.17
CA GLY A 98 17.30 11.39 13.42
C GLY A 98 15.79 11.51 13.20
N ASP A 99 15.30 11.12 12.01
CA ASP A 99 13.88 11.17 11.64
C ASP A 99 13.14 9.92 12.15
N ARG A 100 12.81 9.93 13.44
CA ARG A 100 12.08 8.82 14.10
C ARG A 100 10.73 8.51 13.47
N PRO A 101 9.89 9.49 13.07
CA PRO A 101 8.68 9.20 12.32
C PRO A 101 8.93 8.38 11.04
N MET A 102 9.96 8.71 10.27
CA MET A 102 10.31 7.95 9.06
C MET A 102 10.86 6.55 9.39
N GLU A 103 11.69 6.41 10.43
CA GLU A 103 12.15 5.09 10.89
C GLU A 103 10.96 4.17 11.22
N HIS A 104 9.98 4.67 11.97
CA HIS A 104 8.77 3.91 12.29
C HIS A 104 7.96 3.55 11.04
N PHE A 105 7.85 4.46 10.06
CA PHE A 105 7.15 4.16 8.81
C PHE A 105 7.83 2.99 8.08
N VAL A 106 9.16 3.06 7.91
CA VAL A 106 9.96 2.03 7.25
C VAL A 106 9.89 0.69 8.00
N LEU A 107 10.00 0.70 9.33
CA LEU A 107 9.86 -0.52 10.15
C LEU A 107 8.47 -1.14 9.99
N SER A 108 7.41 -0.33 10.02
CA SER A 108 6.04 -0.84 9.83
C SER A 108 5.83 -1.48 8.45
N GLN A 109 6.55 -1.01 7.44
CA GLN A 109 6.55 -1.55 6.09
C GLN A 109 7.35 -2.85 6.01
N LEU A 110 8.53 -2.93 6.64
CA LEU A 110 9.30 -4.17 6.73
C LEU A 110 8.49 -5.27 7.44
N ALA A 111 7.81 -4.92 8.54
CA ALA A 111 6.90 -5.86 9.22
C ALA A 111 5.73 -6.31 8.33
N MET A 112 5.16 -5.40 7.51
CA MET A 112 4.13 -5.76 6.53
C MET A 112 4.69 -6.74 5.49
N GLN A 113 5.89 -6.47 4.99
CA GLN A 113 6.56 -7.32 4.01
C GLN A 113 6.83 -8.70 4.58
N ASP A 114 7.29 -8.80 5.82
CA ASP A 114 7.59 -10.07 6.47
C ASP A 114 6.34 -10.91 6.69
N VAL A 115 5.22 -10.29 7.09
CA VAL A 115 3.90 -10.96 7.09
C VAL A 115 3.52 -11.43 5.68
N HIS A 116 3.73 -10.62 4.66
CA HIS A 116 3.40 -10.97 3.27
C HIS A 116 4.23 -12.17 2.78
N LEU A 117 5.51 -12.23 3.15
CA LEU A 117 6.46 -13.29 2.79
C LEU A 117 6.41 -14.52 3.70
N ARG A 118 5.44 -14.62 4.62
CA ARG A 118 5.31 -15.73 5.58
C ARG A 118 6.52 -15.86 6.52
N GLN A 119 7.07 -14.73 6.94
CA GLN A 119 8.13 -14.61 7.94
C GLN A 119 7.61 -13.91 9.22
N PRO A 120 6.58 -14.45 9.89
CA PRO A 120 5.87 -13.73 10.94
C PRO A 120 6.70 -13.50 12.21
N VAL A 121 7.72 -14.32 12.46
CA VAL A 121 8.63 -14.14 13.60
C VAL A 121 9.44 -12.84 13.45
N GLU A 122 9.95 -12.55 12.25
CA GLU A 122 10.68 -11.30 12.00
C GLU A 122 9.75 -10.08 12.09
N ALA A 123 8.53 -10.20 11.57
CA ALA A 123 7.52 -9.16 11.72
C ALA A 123 7.19 -8.89 13.20
N ALA A 124 7.07 -9.93 14.02
CA ALA A 124 6.81 -9.82 15.45
C ALA A 124 7.95 -9.09 16.17
N ARG A 125 9.22 -9.45 15.89
CA ARG A 125 10.39 -8.78 16.47
C ARG A 125 10.42 -7.28 16.16
N ILE A 126 10.15 -6.89 14.91
CA ILE A 126 10.07 -5.47 14.52
C ILE A 126 8.99 -4.74 15.34
N CYS A 127 7.82 -5.36 15.49
CA CYS A 127 6.73 -4.76 16.27
C CYS A 127 7.09 -4.64 17.75
N GLU A 128 7.69 -5.67 18.34
CA GLU A 128 8.12 -5.70 19.73
C GLU A 128 9.19 -4.64 20.02
N SER A 129 10.11 -4.38 19.09
CA SER A 129 11.10 -3.31 19.24
C SER A 129 10.52 -1.91 19.05
N ALA A 130 9.54 -1.73 18.16
CA ALA A 130 9.03 -0.40 17.80
C ALA A 130 7.87 0.08 18.70
N LEU A 131 7.01 -0.82 19.19
CA LEU A 131 5.83 -0.47 20.00
C LEU A 131 6.15 0.40 21.22
N PRO A 132 7.21 0.16 22.01
CA PRO A 132 7.54 1.00 23.18
C PRO A 132 7.76 2.48 22.84
N GLY A 133 8.30 2.76 21.65
CA GLY A 133 8.56 4.13 21.15
C GLY A 133 7.40 4.72 20.34
N ALA A 134 6.43 3.91 19.90
CA ALA A 134 5.33 4.35 19.06
C ALA A 134 4.22 5.05 19.88
N ARG A 135 3.60 6.08 19.30
CA ARG A 135 2.47 6.82 19.88
C ARG A 135 1.38 7.04 18.82
N GLY A 136 0.17 7.39 19.26
CA GLY A 136 -0.97 7.72 18.39
C GLY A 136 -1.18 6.71 17.25
N SER A 137 -1.37 7.19 16.03
CA SER A 137 -1.59 6.38 14.83
C SER A 137 -0.43 5.43 14.52
N THR A 138 0.80 5.79 14.90
CA THR A 138 1.97 4.92 14.73
C THR A 138 1.87 3.68 15.62
N ALA A 139 1.42 3.85 16.88
CA ALA A 139 1.19 2.72 17.77
C ALA A 139 0.06 1.83 17.25
N THR A 140 -1.04 2.42 16.77
CA THR A 140 -2.14 1.69 16.13
C THR A 140 -1.65 0.83 14.96
N LEU A 141 -0.76 1.38 14.12
CA LEU A 141 -0.18 0.65 13.00
C LEU A 141 0.67 -0.54 13.46
N PHE A 142 1.56 -0.37 14.45
CA PHE A 142 2.35 -1.50 14.93
C PHE A 142 1.51 -2.56 15.65
N THR A 143 0.44 -2.17 16.37
CA THR A 143 -0.52 -3.12 16.94
C THR A 143 -1.21 -3.95 15.83
N LEU A 144 -1.54 -3.32 14.69
CA LEU A 144 -2.09 -4.00 13.52
C LEU A 144 -1.09 -4.99 12.91
N ARG A 145 0.18 -4.59 12.76
CA ARG A 145 1.25 -5.48 12.25
C ARG A 145 1.48 -6.67 13.19
N ALA A 146 1.51 -6.43 14.50
CA ALA A 146 1.62 -7.47 15.51
C ALA A 146 0.43 -8.44 15.47
N ALA A 147 -0.80 -7.95 15.24
CA ALA A 147 -1.98 -8.79 15.06
C ALA A 147 -1.84 -9.74 13.86
N ARG A 148 -1.29 -9.26 12.74
CA ARG A 148 -1.02 -10.08 11.55
C ARG A 148 0.06 -11.13 11.80
N ALA A 149 1.16 -10.75 12.45
CA ALA A 149 2.21 -11.68 12.82
C ALA A 149 1.68 -12.79 13.75
N ALA A 150 0.97 -12.43 14.82
CA ALA A 150 0.35 -13.36 15.76
C ALA A 150 -0.67 -14.30 15.09
N ALA A 151 -1.40 -13.84 14.06
CA ALA A 151 -2.32 -14.70 13.33
C ALA A 151 -1.58 -15.80 12.56
N GLN A 152 -0.45 -15.47 11.94
CA GLN A 152 0.37 -16.41 11.17
C GLN A 152 1.20 -17.36 12.04
N THR A 153 1.56 -16.98 13.27
CA THR A 153 2.24 -17.88 14.23
C THR A 153 1.28 -18.82 14.95
N GLY A 154 -0.03 -18.71 14.74
CA GLY A 154 -1.04 -19.54 15.41
C GLY A 154 -1.48 -19.00 16.78
N GLU A 155 -1.02 -17.83 17.21
CA GLU A 155 -1.42 -17.18 18.46
C GLU A 155 -2.81 -16.50 18.34
N HIS A 156 -3.83 -17.27 17.97
CA HIS A 156 -5.15 -16.75 17.57
C HIS A 156 -5.83 -15.87 18.63
N ARG A 157 -5.67 -16.19 19.92
CA ARG A 157 -6.21 -15.36 21.02
C ARG A 157 -5.51 -13.99 21.09
N ARG A 158 -4.18 -13.95 20.90
CA ARG A 158 -3.39 -12.72 20.85
C ARG A 158 -3.77 -11.89 19.62
N ALA A 159 -3.85 -12.53 18.45
CA ALA A 159 -4.24 -11.87 17.21
C ALA A 159 -5.62 -11.19 17.32
N ARG A 160 -6.62 -11.89 17.88
CA ARG A 160 -7.97 -11.34 18.13
C ARG A 160 -7.98 -10.16 19.09
N ARG A 161 -7.15 -10.19 20.14
CA ARG A 161 -7.03 -9.07 21.08
C ARG A 161 -6.41 -7.86 20.39
N LEU A 162 -5.29 -8.05 19.69
CA LEU A 162 -4.56 -6.97 19.03
C LEU A 162 -5.36 -6.33 17.89
N ILE A 163 -6.13 -7.10 17.11
CA ILE A 163 -6.97 -6.51 16.05
C ILE A 163 -8.13 -5.70 16.63
N ARG A 164 -8.69 -6.12 17.76
CA ARG A 164 -9.71 -5.35 18.50
C ARG A 164 -9.11 -4.06 19.03
N GLU A 165 -7.96 -4.15 19.69
CA GLU A 165 -7.22 -2.98 20.19
C GLU A 165 -6.85 -1.99 19.07
N THR A 166 -6.47 -2.50 17.89
CA THR A 166 -6.24 -1.65 16.71
C THR A 166 -7.49 -0.85 16.34
N ARG A 167 -8.67 -1.50 16.30
CA ARG A 167 -9.93 -0.84 15.98
C ARG A 167 -10.31 0.20 17.04
N GLU A 168 -10.18 -0.14 18.32
CA GLU A 168 -10.42 0.78 19.45
C GLU A 168 -9.53 2.03 19.35
N ARG A 169 -8.20 1.85 19.20
CA ARG A 169 -7.26 2.97 19.05
C ARG A 169 -7.52 3.82 17.80
N HIS A 170 -8.01 3.23 16.72
CA HIS A 170 -8.36 3.99 15.52
C HIS A 170 -9.63 4.83 15.71
N LEU A 171 -10.59 4.36 16.51
CA LEU A 171 -11.81 5.10 16.83
C LEU A 171 -11.52 6.35 17.69
N ASP A 172 -10.46 6.34 18.49
CA ASP A 172 -9.98 7.53 19.21
C ASP A 172 -9.55 8.67 18.27
N GLY A 173 -9.31 8.37 16.99
CA GLY A 173 -8.93 9.32 15.95
C GLY A 173 -7.45 9.72 15.98
N PRO A 174 -7.01 10.54 14.99
CA PRO A 174 -5.64 11.05 14.94
C PRO A 174 -5.31 11.95 16.12
N ARG A 175 -4.07 11.87 16.61
CA ARG A 175 -3.58 12.69 17.73
C ARG A 175 -2.71 13.85 17.25
N PRO A 176 -2.63 14.96 18.01
CA PRO A 176 -1.60 15.97 17.79
C PRO A 176 -0.20 15.32 17.78
N GLY A 177 0.58 15.60 16.74
CA GLY A 177 1.90 15.00 16.55
C GLY A 177 1.91 13.64 15.83
N ASP A 178 0.76 13.13 15.39
CA ASP A 178 0.77 12.00 14.46
C ASP A 178 1.50 12.39 13.17
N PRO A 179 2.44 11.54 12.68
CA PRO A 179 3.15 11.83 11.46
C PRO A 179 2.19 11.96 10.27
N ALA A 180 2.42 12.95 9.40
CA ALA A 180 1.53 13.19 8.25
C ALA A 180 1.28 11.92 7.42
N TRP A 181 2.29 11.07 7.25
CA TRP A 181 2.18 9.81 6.50
C TRP A 181 1.17 8.82 7.07
N THR A 182 0.62 8.97 8.28
CA THR A 182 -0.40 8.05 8.81
C THR A 182 -1.78 8.23 8.17
N TRP A 183 -1.96 9.21 7.28
CA TRP A 183 -3.23 9.50 6.60
C TRP A 183 -3.87 8.29 5.89
N TRP A 184 -3.07 7.32 5.44
CA TRP A 184 -3.56 6.13 4.73
C TRP A 184 -4.08 5.03 5.66
N LEU A 185 -3.83 5.10 6.97
CA LEU A 185 -4.35 4.13 7.95
C LEU A 185 -5.84 4.38 8.20
N THR A 186 -6.66 3.91 7.27
CA THR A 186 -8.12 4.10 7.29
C THR A 186 -8.84 2.91 7.92
N GLY A 187 -10.11 3.12 8.30
CA GLY A 187 -10.97 2.02 8.74
C GLY A 187 -11.15 0.93 7.67
N ALA A 188 -11.04 1.28 6.39
CA ALA A 188 -11.04 0.30 5.30
C ALA A 188 -9.76 -0.57 5.31
N GLU A 189 -8.59 0.04 5.46
CA GLU A 189 -7.29 -0.66 5.58
C GLU A 189 -7.27 -1.60 6.79
N ILE A 190 -7.76 -1.13 7.94
CA ILE A 190 -7.88 -1.95 9.16
C ILE A 190 -8.86 -3.11 8.94
N SER A 191 -9.98 -2.88 8.25
CA SER A 191 -10.94 -3.94 7.91
C SER A 191 -10.31 -4.98 6.98
N TRP A 192 -9.55 -4.54 5.97
CA TRP A 192 -8.83 -5.45 5.08
C TRP A 192 -7.81 -6.29 5.86
N HIS A 193 -7.01 -5.68 6.72
CA HIS A 193 -6.08 -6.40 7.57
C HIS A 193 -6.76 -7.37 8.55
N HIS A 194 -7.95 -7.04 9.05
CA HIS A 194 -8.76 -7.95 9.86
C HIS A 194 -9.25 -9.15 9.04
N GLY A 195 -9.72 -8.94 7.81
CA GLY A 195 -10.06 -10.04 6.90
C GLY A 195 -8.86 -10.95 6.64
N MET A 196 -7.68 -10.36 6.51
CA MET A 196 -6.47 -11.12 6.31
C MET A 196 -6.00 -11.94 7.53
N THR A 197 -6.30 -11.55 8.78
CA THR A 197 -6.04 -12.45 9.92
C THR A 197 -6.89 -13.73 9.82
N HIS A 198 -8.10 -13.63 9.26
CA HIS A 198 -8.93 -14.79 8.97
C HIS A 198 -8.40 -15.63 7.80
N VAL A 199 -7.85 -14.99 6.76
CA VAL A 199 -7.12 -15.68 5.69
C VAL A 199 -5.98 -16.53 6.24
N ASP A 200 -5.21 -15.98 7.20
CA ASP A 200 -4.06 -16.66 7.81
C ASP A 200 -4.48 -17.91 8.61
N THR A 201 -5.76 -18.02 9.01
CA THR A 201 -6.33 -19.21 9.71
C THR A 201 -7.21 -20.09 8.81
N GLY A 202 -7.34 -19.76 7.52
CA GLY A 202 -8.23 -20.46 6.59
C GLY A 202 -9.73 -20.19 6.78
N SER A 203 -10.10 -19.21 7.60
CA SER A 203 -11.50 -18.82 7.87
C SER A 203 -12.06 -17.93 6.74
N TRP A 204 -12.16 -18.45 5.52
CA TRP A 204 -12.45 -17.67 4.30
C TRP A 204 -13.80 -16.93 4.31
N GLY A 205 -14.85 -17.50 4.93
CA GLY A 205 -16.14 -16.82 5.06
C GLY A 205 -16.04 -15.54 5.90
N ARG A 206 -15.39 -15.63 7.08
CA ARG A 206 -15.13 -14.47 7.94
C ARG A 206 -14.17 -13.46 7.29
N ALA A 207 -13.21 -13.95 6.50
CA ALA A 207 -12.35 -13.07 5.71
C ALA A 207 -13.19 -12.25 4.71
N ALA A 208 -14.13 -12.90 4.01
CA ALA A 208 -15.01 -12.23 3.04
C ALA A 208 -15.87 -11.14 3.69
N GLU A 209 -16.43 -11.36 4.89
CA GLU A 209 -17.19 -10.34 5.63
C GLU A 209 -16.39 -9.05 5.84
N HIS A 210 -15.14 -9.19 6.28
CA HIS A 210 -14.26 -8.05 6.52
C HIS A 210 -13.73 -7.41 5.23
N PHE A 211 -13.51 -8.18 4.16
CA PHE A 211 -13.20 -7.60 2.86
C PHE A 211 -14.39 -6.83 2.28
N ALA A 212 -15.62 -7.30 2.47
CA ALA A 212 -16.81 -6.56 2.09
C ALA A 212 -16.96 -5.27 2.92
N GLU A 213 -16.63 -5.29 4.21
CA GLU A 213 -16.54 -4.08 5.03
C GLU A 213 -15.50 -3.09 4.47
N ALA A 214 -14.32 -3.57 4.08
CA ALA A 214 -13.29 -2.73 3.46
C ALA A 214 -13.77 -2.11 2.15
N CYS A 215 -14.42 -2.88 1.27
CA CYS A 215 -15.00 -2.37 0.02
C CYS A 215 -16.03 -1.26 0.27
N ARG A 216 -16.94 -1.42 1.24
CA ARG A 216 -17.96 -0.40 1.56
C ARG A 216 -17.37 0.92 2.07
N ARG A 217 -16.24 0.86 2.77
CA ARG A 217 -15.57 2.03 3.38
C ARG A 217 -14.59 2.74 2.42
N THR A 218 -14.33 2.16 1.25
CA THR A 218 -13.33 2.68 0.30
C THR A 218 -14.03 3.40 -0.85
N PRO A 219 -13.48 4.51 -1.37
CA PRO A 219 -13.92 5.06 -2.63
C PRO A 219 -13.98 4.00 -3.74
N GLN A 220 -14.89 4.14 -4.70
CA GLN A 220 -15.13 3.12 -5.73
C GLN A 220 -13.98 2.95 -6.74
N GLN A 221 -13.06 3.90 -6.78
CA GLN A 221 -11.93 3.94 -7.72
C GLN A 221 -10.58 3.92 -7.00
N GLY A 222 -9.54 3.64 -7.77
CA GLY A 222 -8.16 3.65 -7.30
C GLY A 222 -7.67 2.29 -6.83
N ARG A 223 -6.39 2.27 -6.49
CA ARG A 223 -5.62 1.06 -6.26
C ARG A 223 -6.13 0.20 -5.09
N SER A 224 -6.45 0.82 -3.96
CA SER A 224 -6.93 0.08 -2.78
C SER A 224 -8.27 -0.61 -3.04
N ALA A 225 -9.19 0.04 -3.76
CA ALA A 225 -10.47 -0.54 -4.14
C ALA A 225 -10.28 -1.84 -4.96
N ALA A 226 -9.37 -1.82 -5.93
CA ALA A 226 -9.04 -2.99 -6.75
C ALA A 226 -8.49 -4.15 -5.91
N VAL A 227 -7.59 -3.86 -4.95
CA VAL A 227 -7.05 -4.87 -4.03
C VAL A 227 -8.14 -5.47 -3.13
N TYR A 228 -9.03 -4.63 -2.59
CA TYR A 228 -10.08 -5.10 -1.67
C TYR A 228 -11.12 -5.97 -2.38
N ARG A 229 -11.55 -5.57 -3.59
CA ARG A 229 -12.48 -6.36 -4.41
C ARG A 229 -11.87 -7.69 -4.84
N ALA A 230 -10.61 -7.69 -5.27
CA ALA A 230 -9.90 -8.94 -5.59
C ALA A 230 -9.75 -9.86 -4.36
N SER A 231 -9.53 -9.28 -3.17
CA SER A 231 -9.45 -10.01 -1.90
C SER A 231 -10.80 -10.64 -1.55
N LEU A 232 -11.88 -9.88 -1.67
CA LEU A 232 -13.25 -10.33 -1.44
C LEU A 232 -13.60 -11.49 -2.39
N LEU A 233 -13.36 -11.31 -3.70
CA LEU A 233 -13.63 -12.35 -4.69
C LEU A 233 -12.85 -13.64 -4.40
N CYS A 234 -11.55 -13.53 -4.08
CA CYS A 234 -10.75 -14.69 -3.68
C CYS A 234 -11.32 -15.38 -2.45
N ALA A 235 -11.70 -14.62 -1.41
CA ALA A 235 -12.24 -15.18 -0.18
C ALA A 235 -13.58 -15.90 -0.40
N LEU A 236 -14.50 -15.29 -1.17
CA LEU A 236 -15.77 -15.91 -1.53
C LEU A 236 -15.58 -17.19 -2.34
N ALA A 237 -14.66 -17.19 -3.32
CA ALA A 237 -14.32 -18.37 -4.12
C ALA A 237 -13.72 -19.49 -3.25
N ARG A 238 -12.83 -19.16 -2.30
CA ARG A 238 -12.26 -20.13 -1.34
C ARG A 238 -13.29 -20.67 -0.35
N ALA A 239 -14.24 -19.82 0.07
CA ALA A 239 -15.38 -20.20 0.91
C ALA A 239 -16.45 -21.00 0.15
N ARG A 240 -16.32 -21.12 -1.19
CA ARG A 240 -17.32 -21.74 -2.08
C ARG A 240 -18.68 -21.02 -2.06
N SER A 241 -18.68 -19.73 -1.73
CA SER A 241 -19.86 -18.85 -1.77
C SER A 241 -20.11 -18.37 -3.20
N TRP A 242 -20.40 -19.32 -4.09
CA TRP A 242 -20.39 -19.10 -5.55
C TRP A 242 -21.32 -18.01 -6.03
N THR A 243 -22.54 -17.91 -5.49
CA THR A 243 -23.52 -16.91 -5.91
C THR A 243 -23.06 -15.49 -5.56
N GLU A 244 -22.49 -15.30 -4.38
CA GLU A 244 -21.93 -14.00 -3.99
C GLU A 244 -20.63 -13.70 -4.74
N ALA A 245 -19.79 -14.70 -5.00
CA ALA A 245 -18.59 -14.53 -5.82
C ALA A 245 -18.94 -14.08 -7.24
N GLU A 246 -19.99 -14.64 -7.85
CA GLU A 246 -20.49 -14.24 -9.17
C GLU A 246 -20.96 -12.78 -9.19
N LYS A 247 -21.77 -12.37 -8.19
CA LYS A 247 -22.22 -10.97 -8.05
C LYS A 247 -21.04 -10.01 -7.96
N VAL A 248 -20.09 -10.28 -7.07
CA VAL A 248 -18.89 -9.44 -6.89
C VAL A 248 -18.06 -9.41 -8.16
N LEU A 249 -17.91 -10.55 -8.85
CA LEU A 249 -17.18 -10.60 -10.11
C LEU A 249 -17.82 -9.69 -11.18
N VAL A 250 -19.13 -9.82 -11.38
CA VAL A 250 -19.86 -9.11 -12.44
C VAL A 250 -20.02 -7.62 -12.13
N HIS A 251 -20.36 -7.27 -10.90
CA HIS A 251 -20.73 -5.88 -10.56
C HIS A 251 -19.57 -5.05 -10.01
N ASP A 252 -18.61 -5.68 -9.32
CA ASP A 252 -17.55 -4.93 -8.63
C ASP A 252 -16.17 -5.09 -9.27
N VAL A 253 -15.88 -6.25 -9.88
CA VAL A 253 -14.53 -6.54 -10.42
C VAL A 253 -14.42 -6.21 -11.90
N LEU A 254 -15.24 -6.84 -12.75
CA LEU A 254 -15.14 -6.68 -14.21
C LEU A 254 -15.27 -5.22 -14.69
N PRO A 255 -16.17 -4.38 -14.14
CA PRO A 255 -16.29 -2.99 -14.58
C PRO A 255 -15.06 -2.11 -14.30
N HIS A 256 -14.14 -2.59 -13.46
CA HIS A 256 -13.00 -1.81 -12.98
C HIS A 256 -11.65 -2.50 -13.21
N GLN A 257 -11.62 -3.64 -13.91
CA GLN A 257 -10.41 -4.46 -14.04
C GLN A 257 -9.26 -3.76 -14.78
N ASP A 258 -9.58 -2.87 -15.73
CA ASP A 258 -8.60 -2.15 -16.54
C ASP A 258 -8.19 -0.78 -15.95
N ALA A 259 -8.77 -0.40 -14.81
CA ALA A 259 -8.58 0.93 -14.23
C ALA A 259 -7.24 1.10 -13.50
N VAL A 260 -6.56 0.00 -13.10
CA VAL A 260 -5.33 0.05 -12.30
C VAL A 260 -4.33 -1.02 -12.74
N ALA A 261 -3.12 -0.60 -13.13
CA ALA A 261 -2.01 -1.50 -13.48
C ALA A 261 -1.33 -2.07 -12.21
N SER A 262 -1.98 -3.03 -11.54
CA SER A 262 -1.45 -3.68 -10.33
C SER A 262 -1.14 -5.18 -10.56
N VAL A 263 0.14 -5.54 -10.52
CA VAL A 263 0.60 -6.94 -10.65
C VAL A 263 -0.01 -7.83 -9.56
N ARG A 264 -0.02 -7.33 -8.31
CA ARG A 264 -0.58 -8.06 -7.16
C ARG A 264 -2.07 -8.31 -7.33
N THR A 265 -2.83 -7.29 -7.74
CA THR A 265 -4.27 -7.44 -7.99
C THR A 265 -4.52 -8.47 -9.10
N GLN A 266 -3.79 -8.39 -10.20
CA GLN A 266 -3.93 -9.35 -11.30
C GLN A 266 -3.62 -10.79 -10.86
N ARG A 267 -2.59 -11.00 -10.03
CA ARG A 267 -2.28 -12.33 -9.46
C ARG A 267 -3.43 -12.88 -8.63
N MET A 268 -4.05 -12.03 -7.80
CA MET A 268 -5.19 -12.40 -6.98
C MET A 268 -6.40 -12.76 -7.86
N LEU A 269 -6.71 -11.93 -8.86
CA LEU A 269 -7.80 -12.20 -9.80
C LEU A 269 -7.58 -13.49 -10.60
N ASN A 270 -6.36 -13.75 -11.09
CA ASN A 270 -6.00 -15.00 -11.76
C ASN A 270 -6.15 -16.22 -10.84
N HIS A 271 -5.87 -16.06 -9.54
CA HIS A 271 -6.12 -17.12 -8.57
C HIS A 271 -7.63 -17.37 -8.36
N ALA A 272 -8.41 -16.30 -8.17
CA ALA A 272 -9.87 -16.41 -8.08
C ALA A 272 -10.48 -17.05 -9.33
N ALA A 273 -10.06 -16.63 -10.53
CA ALA A 273 -10.53 -17.18 -11.81
C ALA A 273 -10.34 -18.71 -11.87
N ARG A 274 -9.19 -19.22 -11.45
CA ARG A 274 -8.93 -20.68 -11.39
C ARG A 274 -9.85 -21.40 -10.41
N LEU A 275 -10.12 -20.82 -9.25
CA LEU A 275 -11.05 -21.40 -8.27
C LEU A 275 -12.49 -21.45 -8.80
N LEU A 276 -12.92 -20.37 -9.46
CA LEU A 276 -14.25 -20.26 -10.06
C LEU A 276 -14.40 -21.21 -11.25
N ALA A 277 -13.38 -21.31 -12.11
CA ALA A 277 -13.36 -22.23 -13.25
C ALA A 277 -13.42 -23.71 -12.83
N ALA A 278 -12.93 -24.04 -11.63
CA ALA A 278 -13.00 -25.39 -11.07
C ALA A 278 -14.39 -25.75 -10.49
N ALA A 279 -15.34 -24.80 -10.41
CA ALA A 279 -16.69 -25.03 -9.92
C ALA A 279 -17.54 -25.82 -10.95
N ARG A 280 -17.26 -27.13 -11.10
CA ARG A 280 -17.85 -28.04 -12.11
C ARG A 280 -19.38 -28.02 -12.23
N LYS A 281 -20.11 -27.62 -11.19
CA LYS A 281 -21.58 -27.57 -11.18
C LYS A 281 -22.16 -26.21 -11.62
N ARG A 282 -21.33 -25.25 -12.07
CA ARG A 282 -21.75 -23.91 -12.48
C ARG A 282 -21.04 -23.45 -13.76
N PRO A 283 -21.49 -23.92 -14.94
CA PRO A 283 -20.85 -23.58 -16.22
C PRO A 283 -20.86 -22.07 -16.51
N SER A 284 -21.91 -21.34 -16.13
CA SER A 284 -21.97 -19.87 -16.27
C SER A 284 -20.83 -19.17 -15.53
N LEU A 285 -20.50 -19.63 -14.33
CA LEU A 285 -19.42 -19.06 -13.52
C LEU A 285 -18.04 -19.34 -14.15
N HIS A 286 -17.89 -20.50 -14.78
CA HIS A 286 -16.69 -20.84 -15.54
C HIS A 286 -16.52 -19.91 -16.76
N GLU A 287 -17.60 -19.62 -17.48
CA GLU A 287 -17.60 -18.72 -18.64
C GLU A 287 -17.27 -17.28 -18.23
N ILE A 288 -17.92 -16.76 -17.18
CA ILE A 288 -17.68 -15.40 -16.67
C ILE A 288 -16.24 -15.28 -16.14
N ALA A 289 -15.70 -16.31 -15.47
CA ALA A 289 -14.31 -16.29 -14.99
C ALA A 289 -13.28 -16.13 -16.12
N ARG A 290 -13.58 -16.56 -17.34
CA ARG A 290 -12.68 -16.34 -18.50
C ARG A 290 -12.55 -14.86 -18.87
N LEU A 291 -13.50 -14.01 -18.49
CA LEU A 291 -13.45 -12.57 -18.75
C LEU A 291 -12.31 -11.88 -17.99
N LEU A 292 -11.88 -12.43 -16.85
CA LEU A 292 -10.71 -11.93 -16.08
C LEU A 292 -9.37 -12.13 -16.80
N HIS A 293 -9.34 -13.00 -17.81
CA HIS A 293 -8.14 -13.32 -18.60
C HIS A 293 -8.09 -12.55 -19.92
N ARG A 294 -9.11 -11.75 -20.24
CA ARG A 294 -9.11 -10.96 -21.46
C ARG A 294 -8.10 -9.82 -21.29
N PRO A 295 -7.06 -9.69 -22.14
CA PRO A 295 -6.25 -8.49 -22.14
C PRO A 295 -7.17 -7.28 -22.38
N PRO A 296 -6.86 -6.09 -21.83
CA PRO A 296 -7.62 -4.89 -22.13
C PRO A 296 -7.75 -4.79 -23.64
N ASP A 297 -8.99 -4.64 -24.14
CA ASP A 297 -9.22 -4.42 -25.56
C ASP A 297 -8.36 -3.21 -25.96
N GLN A 298 -7.39 -3.39 -26.86
CA GLN A 298 -6.63 -2.31 -27.49
C GLN A 298 -7.52 -1.56 -28.50
N GLY A 299 -8.77 -1.33 -28.14
CA GLY A 299 -9.89 -0.96 -29.01
C GLY A 299 -10.74 0.13 -28.40
N ALA A 300 -10.12 1.22 -27.96
CA ALA A 300 -10.81 2.50 -27.76
C ALA A 300 -9.85 3.65 -28.05
N GLY A 301 -9.91 4.17 -29.28
CA GLY A 301 -9.46 5.50 -29.66
C GLY A 301 -7.96 5.78 -29.51
N ARG A 302 -7.20 5.55 -30.60
CA ARG A 302 -6.08 6.44 -30.91
C ARG A 302 -6.66 7.84 -31.10
N CYS A 303 -6.74 8.64 -30.05
CA CYS A 303 -6.80 10.09 -30.20
C CYS A 303 -5.42 10.52 -30.72
N SER A 304 -5.27 10.54 -32.04
CA SER A 304 -4.25 11.30 -32.73
C SER A 304 -4.55 12.79 -32.53
N GLY A 305 -4.32 13.30 -31.33
CA GLY A 305 -4.36 14.72 -31.01
C GLY A 305 -2.94 15.16 -30.69
N ARG A 306 -2.28 15.84 -31.61
CA ARG A 306 -1.08 16.64 -31.30
C ARG A 306 -1.47 17.66 -30.22
N VAL A 307 -1.09 17.42 -28.97
CA VAL A 307 -1.14 18.47 -27.94
C VAL A 307 0.15 19.27 -28.06
N ARG A 308 0.04 20.49 -28.60
CA ARG A 308 1.09 21.51 -28.51
C ARG A 308 1.33 21.83 -27.03
N ALA A 309 2.59 21.97 -26.65
CA ALA A 309 3.00 22.42 -25.33
C ALA A 309 2.42 23.82 -25.06
N GLY A 310 1.48 23.89 -24.11
CA GLY A 310 1.00 25.13 -23.51
C GLY A 310 1.45 25.17 -22.06
N THR A 311 2.28 26.16 -21.73
CA THR A 311 2.73 26.49 -20.37
C THR A 311 1.54 26.82 -19.48
N TRP A 312 1.40 26.13 -18.35
CA TRP A 312 0.39 26.43 -17.33
C TRP A 312 1.05 27.17 -16.17
N THR A 313 0.71 28.45 -16.01
CA THR A 313 1.07 29.32 -14.89
C THR A 313 -0.21 29.69 -14.14
N GLY A 314 -0.51 29.01 -13.03
CA GLY A 314 -1.69 29.29 -12.21
C GLY A 314 -1.62 28.59 -10.84
N PRO A 315 -2.12 29.19 -9.74
CA PRO A 315 -1.90 28.69 -8.38
C PRO A 315 -2.92 27.61 -7.96
N TRP A 316 -2.48 26.73 -7.04
CA TRP A 316 -3.22 25.58 -6.49
C TRP A 316 -4.45 26.00 -5.65
N PRO A 317 -5.59 25.27 -5.69
CA PRO A 317 -6.74 25.59 -4.87
C PRO A 317 -6.52 25.17 -3.41
N ARG A 318 -6.82 26.10 -2.50
CA ARG A 318 -6.89 25.87 -1.05
C ARG A 318 -8.07 24.96 -0.72
N CYS A 319 -7.86 23.99 0.17
CA CYS A 319 -8.92 23.22 0.81
C CYS A 319 -9.85 24.18 1.58
N VAL A 320 -11.10 24.31 1.14
CA VAL A 320 -12.16 24.97 1.91
C VAL A 320 -12.81 23.92 2.81
N ARG A 321 -12.86 24.22 4.10
CA ARG A 321 -13.65 23.48 5.10
C ARG A 321 -15.13 23.74 4.83
N GLY A 322 -15.92 22.67 4.87
CA GLY A 322 -17.38 22.66 4.92
C GLY A 322 -17.82 21.28 5.34
#